data_AF-A0A453K4Z0-F1
#
_entry.id   AF-A0A453K4Z0-F1
#
_cell.length_a   1.000
_cell.length_b   1.000
_cell.length_c   1.000
_cell.angle_alpha   90.00
_cell.angle_beta   90.00
_cell.angle_gamma   90.00
#
_symmetry.space_group_name_H-M   'P 1'
#
loop_
_entity.id
_entity.type
_entity.pdbx_description
1 polymer ?
#
loop_
_entity_poly.entity_id
_entity_poly.type
_entity_poly.pdbx_seq_one_letter_code
_entity_poly.pdbx_strand_id
1 'polypeptide(L)'
;QNLITKSMYDKQLDSGKGTLLHLCDDVIQQEVWVKEVIISYYILMEQGKATIQDLDLHCEELIKEEFGAECNFDVHDAVKKLEKLGIVHRDSIGRILCAPLKRANEIIGTTTEEMVTRAQQSPAS
;
A
#
# COMPACT_ATOMS: atom_id res chain seq x y z
N GLN A 1 -14.96 -7.22 47.72
CA GLN A 1 -14.93 -7.81 46.37
C GLN A 1 -15.25 -6.73 45.32
N ASN A 2 -14.30 -5.86 44.95
CA ASN A 2 -14.51 -4.83 43.92
C ASN A 2 -13.23 -4.49 43.13
N LEU A 3 -12.24 -5.39 43.13
CA LEU A 3 -11.00 -5.25 42.35
C LEU A 3 -11.11 -5.93 40.97
N ILE A 4 -11.98 -6.93 40.84
CA ILE A 4 -12.13 -7.73 39.61
C ILE A 4 -12.95 -6.96 38.55
N THR A 5 -13.93 -6.16 38.96
CA THR A 5 -14.79 -5.40 38.02
C THR A 5 -14.10 -4.18 37.41
N LYS A 6 -13.25 -3.48 38.18
CA LYS A 6 -12.51 -2.30 37.68
C LYS A 6 -11.40 -2.70 36.70
N SER A 7 -10.72 -3.82 36.98
CA SER A 7 -9.72 -4.38 36.07
C SER A 7 -10.30 -4.86 34.73
N MET A 8 -11.57 -5.29 34.69
CA MET A 8 -12.20 -5.71 33.43
C MET A 8 -12.62 -4.51 32.57
N TYR A 9 -13.10 -3.44 33.20
CA TYR A 9 -13.44 -2.17 32.52
C TYR A 9 -12.20 -1.49 31.93
N ASP A 10 -11.07 -1.46 32.66
CA ASP A 10 -9.83 -0.88 32.15
C ASP A 10 -9.25 -1.70 30.97
N LYS A 11 -9.40 -3.05 30.98
CA LYS A 11 -9.01 -3.90 29.84
C LYS A 11 -9.90 -3.71 28.60
N GLN A 12 -11.18 -3.39 28.77
CA GLN A 12 -12.09 -3.08 27.66
C GLN A 12 -11.82 -1.70 27.05
N LEU A 13 -11.43 -0.72 27.85
CA LEU A 13 -10.99 0.59 27.38
C LEU A 13 -9.67 0.52 26.60
N ASP A 14 -8.72 -0.29 27.08
CA ASP A 14 -7.46 -0.54 26.38
C ASP A 14 -7.70 -1.30 25.06
N SER A 15 -8.67 -2.23 25.06
CA SER A 15 -9.12 -2.92 23.85
C SER A 15 -9.75 -1.98 22.82
N GLY A 16 -10.62 -1.05 23.23
CA GLY A 16 -11.28 -0.11 22.31
C GLY A 16 -10.32 0.92 21.71
N LYS A 17 -9.37 1.42 22.52
CA LYS A 17 -8.33 2.34 22.05
C LYS A 17 -7.34 1.64 21.14
N GLY A 18 -6.97 0.39 21.44
CA GLY A 18 -6.13 -0.45 20.60
C GLY A 18 -6.74 -0.69 19.22
N THR A 19 -8.02 -1.04 19.15
CA THR A 19 -8.73 -1.22 17.87
C THR A 19 -8.78 0.08 17.04
N LEU A 20 -9.02 1.24 17.67
CA LEU A 20 -9.01 2.52 16.97
C LEU A 20 -7.63 2.93 16.44
N LEU A 21 -6.57 2.70 17.22
CA LEU A 21 -5.19 2.91 16.78
C LEU A 21 -4.84 2.00 15.60
N HIS A 22 -5.22 0.72 15.66
CA HIS A 22 -5.05 -0.20 14.54
C HIS A 22 -5.83 0.24 13.30
N LEU A 23 -7.09 0.67 13.45
CA LEU A 23 -7.89 1.19 12.33
C LEU A 23 -7.26 2.47 11.74
N CYS A 24 -6.75 3.38 12.58
CA CYS A 24 -6.08 4.59 12.12
C CYS A 24 -4.75 4.27 11.42
N ASP A 25 -3.96 3.37 11.97
CA ASP A 25 -2.74 2.88 11.33
C ASP A 25 -3.08 2.23 9.99
N ASP A 26 -4.12 1.40 9.91
CA ASP A 26 -4.57 0.78 8.67
C ASP A 26 -4.97 1.82 7.60
N VAL A 27 -5.67 2.90 7.99
CA VAL A 27 -6.05 3.99 7.08
C VAL A 27 -4.84 4.80 6.63
N ILE A 28 -3.94 5.17 7.55
CA ILE A 28 -2.71 5.92 7.25
C ILE A 28 -1.83 5.10 6.32
N GLN A 29 -1.64 3.83 6.65
CA GLN A 29 -0.90 2.88 5.84
C GLN A 29 -1.54 2.77 4.45
N GLN A 30 -2.87 2.59 4.34
CA GLN A 30 -3.58 2.59 3.05
C GLN A 30 -3.31 3.84 2.19
N GLU A 31 -3.33 5.04 2.77
CA GLU A 31 -3.05 6.27 2.03
C GLU A 31 -1.58 6.38 1.56
N VAL A 32 -0.63 5.91 2.37
CA VAL A 32 0.80 5.86 2.01
C VAL A 32 1.04 4.79 0.94
N TRP A 33 0.43 3.61 1.09
CA TRP A 33 0.57 2.47 0.19
C TRP A 33 0.15 2.80 -1.25
N VAL A 34 -0.86 3.65 -1.44
CA VAL A 34 -1.31 4.07 -2.78
C VAL A 34 -0.24 4.91 -3.47
N LYS A 35 0.46 5.78 -2.73
CA LYS A 35 1.48 6.67 -3.31
C LYS A 35 2.69 5.88 -3.79
N GLU A 36 3.17 4.93 -2.98
CA GLU A 36 4.33 4.10 -3.34
C GLU A 36 4.05 3.20 -4.55
N VAL A 37 2.85 2.62 -4.62
CA VAL A 37 2.42 1.80 -5.76
C VAL A 37 2.33 2.62 -7.05
N ILE A 38 1.79 3.85 -6.98
CA ILE A 38 1.68 4.74 -8.13
C ILE A 38 3.05 5.19 -8.63
N ILE A 39 3.93 5.62 -7.72
CA ILE A 39 5.27 6.10 -8.07
C ILE A 39 6.10 4.97 -8.71
N SER A 40 6.07 3.77 -8.11
CA SER A 40 6.76 2.60 -8.68
C SER A 40 6.25 2.25 -10.09
N TYR A 41 4.94 2.32 -10.29
CA TYR A 41 4.34 2.06 -11.60
C TYR A 41 4.71 3.13 -12.64
N TYR A 42 4.74 4.40 -12.22
CA TYR A 42 5.14 5.52 -13.08
C TYR A 42 6.57 5.35 -13.62
N ILE A 43 7.54 5.08 -12.73
CA ILE A 43 8.93 4.86 -13.13
C ILE A 43 9.06 3.67 -14.08
N LEU A 44 8.36 2.56 -13.79
CA LEU A 44 8.35 1.40 -14.67
C LEU A 44 7.74 1.70 -16.05
N MET A 45 6.76 2.59 -16.14
CA MET A 45 6.22 3.02 -17.43
C MET A 45 7.21 3.85 -18.25
N GLU A 46 7.97 4.74 -17.62
CA GLU A 46 8.97 5.57 -18.32
C GLU A 46 10.19 4.76 -18.75
N GLN A 47 10.69 3.87 -17.90
CA GLN A 47 11.92 3.11 -18.14
C GLN A 47 11.68 1.75 -18.82
N GLY A 48 10.43 1.25 -18.77
CA GLY A 48 9.99 -0.02 -19.31
C GLY A 48 10.37 -1.24 -18.47
N LYS A 49 11.62 -1.32 -18.02
CA LYS A 49 12.11 -2.40 -17.14
C LYS A 49 13.20 -1.92 -16.19
N ALA A 50 13.11 -2.32 -14.93
CA ALA A 50 14.06 -1.95 -13.89
C ALA A 50 14.41 -3.13 -12.98
N THR A 51 15.59 -3.07 -12.35
CA THR A 51 15.86 -3.92 -11.17
C THR A 51 15.16 -3.32 -9.94
N ILE A 52 15.10 -4.06 -8.83
CA ILE A 52 14.54 -3.51 -7.59
C ILE A 52 15.35 -2.30 -7.12
N GLN A 53 16.68 -2.38 -7.23
CA GLN A 53 17.58 -1.32 -6.76
C GLN A 53 17.47 -0.08 -7.63
N ASP A 54 17.42 -0.24 -8.95
CA ASP A 54 17.25 0.90 -9.87
C ASP A 54 15.89 1.56 -9.66
N LEU A 55 14.84 0.75 -9.48
CA LEU A 55 13.48 1.26 -9.24
C LEU A 55 13.41 2.03 -7.92
N ASP A 56 14.02 1.52 -6.86
CA ASP A 56 14.09 2.17 -5.54
C ASP A 56 14.74 3.55 -5.63
N LEU A 57 15.94 3.59 -6.22
CA LEU A 57 16.71 4.81 -6.40
C LEU A 57 15.90 5.86 -7.19
N HIS A 58 15.30 5.45 -8.30
CA HIS A 58 14.53 6.37 -9.13
C HIS A 58 13.23 6.86 -8.48
N CYS A 59 12.61 6.04 -7.62
CA CYS A 59 11.49 6.49 -6.81
C CYS A 59 11.93 7.56 -5.80
N GLU A 60 13.06 7.34 -5.10
CA GLU A 60 13.61 8.32 -4.14
C GLU A 60 14.06 9.62 -4.82
N GLU A 61 14.73 9.52 -5.97
CA GLU A 61 15.14 10.66 -6.79
C GLU A 61 13.91 11.47 -7.22
N LEU A 62 12.86 10.82 -7.74
CA LEU A 62 11.63 11.51 -8.13
C LEU A 62 10.98 12.22 -6.94
N ILE A 63 10.92 11.58 -5.77
CA ILE A 63 10.31 12.19 -4.57
C ILE A 63 11.14 13.40 -4.12
N LYS A 64 12.46 13.29 -4.18
CA LYS A 64 13.37 14.39 -3.83
C LYS A 64 13.28 15.56 -4.80
N GLU A 65 13.18 15.30 -6.09
CA GLU A 65 13.09 16.33 -7.12
C GLU A 65 11.73 17.05 -7.12
N GLU A 66 10.63 16.30 -7.04
CA GLU A 66 9.27 16.85 -7.13
C GLU A 66 8.78 17.43 -5.79
N PHE A 67 9.13 16.81 -4.66
CA PHE A 67 8.60 17.20 -3.34
C PHE A 67 9.67 17.76 -2.39
N GLY A 68 10.96 17.72 -2.76
CA GLY A 68 12.05 18.19 -1.90
C GLY A 68 12.23 17.34 -0.64
N ALA A 69 11.68 16.12 -0.61
CA ALA A 69 11.71 15.23 0.54
C ALA A 69 12.68 14.08 0.30
N GLU A 70 13.56 13.84 1.27
CA GLU A 70 14.36 12.61 1.30
C GLU A 70 13.59 11.55 2.10
N CYS A 71 13.34 10.40 1.47
CA CYS A 71 12.70 9.27 2.10
C CYS A 71 13.41 7.98 1.68
N ASN A 72 13.38 6.98 2.57
CA ASN A 72 13.75 5.61 2.23
C ASN A 72 12.51 4.93 1.65
N PHE A 73 12.48 4.73 0.34
CA PHE A 73 11.31 4.18 -0.33
C PHE A 73 11.23 2.66 -0.12
N ASP A 74 10.06 2.09 0.19
CA ASP A 74 9.90 0.63 0.25
C ASP A 74 9.40 0.10 -1.09
N VAL A 75 10.33 -0.01 -2.05
CA VAL A 75 10.02 -0.57 -3.37
C VAL A 75 9.54 -2.02 -3.29
N HIS A 76 9.98 -2.77 -2.29
CA HIS A 76 9.69 -4.20 -2.19
C HIS A 76 8.20 -4.45 -1.97
N ASP A 77 7.58 -3.70 -1.05
CA ASP A 77 6.17 -3.87 -0.78
C ASP A 77 5.30 -3.32 -1.91
N ALA A 78 5.69 -2.19 -2.52
CA ALA A 78 5.02 -1.63 -3.69
C ALA A 78 5.01 -2.61 -4.88
N VAL A 79 6.17 -3.20 -5.21
CA VAL A 79 6.28 -4.20 -6.28
C VAL A 79 5.47 -5.44 -5.95
N LYS A 80 5.53 -5.95 -4.72
CA LYS A 80 4.77 -7.13 -4.29
C LYS A 80 3.26 -6.93 -4.46
N LYS A 81 2.75 -5.72 -4.17
CA LYS A 81 1.34 -5.37 -4.39
C LYS A 81 1.00 -5.31 -5.86
N LEU A 82 1.82 -4.66 -6.66
CA LEU A 82 1.65 -4.61 -8.12
C LEU A 82 1.68 -6.01 -8.75
N GLU A 83 2.52 -6.92 -8.25
CA GLU A 83 2.60 -8.32 -8.69
C GLU A 83 1.31 -9.06 -8.32
N LYS A 84 0.80 -8.87 -7.10
CA LYS A 84 -0.46 -9.47 -6.64
C LYS A 84 -1.66 -9.00 -7.45
N LEU A 85 -1.66 -7.75 -7.90
CA LEU A 85 -2.68 -7.19 -8.78
C LEU A 85 -2.48 -7.64 -10.26
N GLY A 86 -1.35 -8.24 -10.60
CA GLY A 86 -1.03 -8.61 -11.99
C GLY A 86 -0.71 -7.41 -12.88
N ILE A 87 -0.30 -6.29 -12.29
CA ILE A 87 0.09 -5.06 -12.97
C ILE A 87 1.58 -5.10 -13.33
N VAL A 88 2.43 -5.76 -12.55
CA VAL A 88 3.84 -5.96 -12.89
C VAL A 88 4.21 -7.44 -12.89
N HIS A 89 5.23 -7.77 -13.66
CA HIS A 89 5.78 -9.11 -13.80
C HIS A 89 7.30 -9.08 -13.81
N ARG A 90 7.94 -10.19 -13.45
CA ARG A 90 9.39 -10.36 -13.58
C ARG A 90 9.75 -11.12 -14.85
N ASP A 91 10.80 -10.69 -15.54
CA ASP A 91 11.39 -11.44 -16.64
C ASP A 91 12.23 -12.63 -16.14
N SER A 92 12.77 -13.41 -17.08
CA SER A 92 13.64 -14.57 -16.80
C SER A 92 14.95 -14.22 -16.09
N ILE A 93 15.30 -12.94 -16.00
CA ILE A 93 16.52 -12.41 -15.37
C ILE A 93 16.17 -11.66 -14.06
N GLY A 94 14.88 -11.62 -13.68
CA GLY A 94 14.39 -11.02 -12.44
C GLY A 94 14.10 -9.51 -12.50
N ARG A 95 14.14 -8.88 -13.68
CA ARG A 95 13.79 -7.46 -13.86
C ARG A 95 12.29 -7.29 -13.86
N ILE A 96 11.83 -6.17 -13.34
CA ILE A 96 10.42 -5.84 -13.17
C ILE A 96 9.93 -5.09 -14.40
N LEU A 97 8.80 -5.50 -14.95
CA LEU A 97 8.14 -4.90 -16.10
C LEU A 97 6.68 -4.62 -15.76
N CYS A 98 6.14 -3.50 -16.24
CA CYS A 98 4.75 -3.13 -16.02
C CYS A 98 3.85 -3.50 -17.21
N ALA A 99 2.60 -3.81 -16.90
CA ALA A 99 1.52 -3.94 -17.86
C ALA A 99 1.17 -2.55 -18.45
N PRO A 100 0.65 -2.49 -19.68
CA PRO A 100 0.22 -1.23 -20.30
C PRO A 100 -0.82 -0.49 -19.46
N LEU A 101 -0.78 0.85 -19.47
CA LEU A 101 -1.68 1.72 -18.69
C LEU A 101 -3.16 1.36 -18.81
N LYS A 102 -3.62 0.96 -20.00
CA LYS A 102 -5.01 0.54 -20.21
C LYS A 102 -5.38 -0.67 -19.34
N ARG A 103 -4.52 -1.68 -19.30
CA ARG A 103 -4.73 -2.90 -18.50
C ARG A 103 -4.55 -2.62 -17.01
N ALA A 104 -3.60 -1.78 -16.64
CA ALA A 104 -3.41 -1.36 -15.25
C ALA A 104 -4.64 -0.59 -14.71
N ASN A 105 -5.21 0.33 -15.50
CA ASN A 105 -6.41 1.08 -15.14
C ASN A 105 -7.65 0.18 -15.00
N GLU A 106 -7.80 -0.83 -15.86
CA GLU A 106 -8.87 -1.83 -15.73
C GLU A 106 -8.73 -2.60 -14.41
N ILE A 107 -7.52 -3.06 -14.06
CA ILE A 107 -7.25 -3.80 -12.83
C ILE A 107 -7.46 -2.94 -11.57
N ILE A 108 -6.93 -1.71 -11.57
CA ILE A 108 -7.07 -0.78 -10.43
C ILE A 108 -8.53 -0.39 -10.26
N GLY A 109 -9.24 -0.06 -11.36
CA GLY A 109 -10.66 0.31 -11.32
C GLY A 109 -11.54 -0.77 -10.71
N THR A 110 -11.38 -2.03 -11.16
CA THR A 110 -12.13 -3.16 -10.59
C THR A 110 -11.77 -3.40 -9.11
N THR A 111 -10.49 -3.26 -8.73
CA THR A 111 -10.07 -3.46 -7.34
C THR A 111 -10.63 -2.37 -6.41
N THR A 112 -10.65 -1.11 -6.85
CA THR A 112 -11.26 -0.01 -6.09
C THR A 112 -12.76 -0.22 -5.91
N GLU A 113 -13.46 -0.64 -6.96
CA GLU A 113 -14.90 -0.95 -6.89
C GLU A 113 -15.19 -2.13 -5.96
N GLU A 114 -14.39 -3.21 -6.00
CA GLU A 114 -14.52 -4.36 -5.11
C GLU A 114 -14.23 -3.99 -3.65
N MET A 115 -13.22 -3.16 -3.38
CA MET A 115 -12.89 -2.70 -2.03
C MET A 115 -13.98 -1.78 -1.46
N VAL A 116 -14.52 -0.86 -2.25
CA VAL A 116 -15.64 0.00 -1.85
C VAL A 116 -16.88 -0.86 -1.56
N THR A 117 -17.15 -1.86 -2.40
CA THR A 117 -18.29 -2.76 -2.21
C THR A 117 -18.13 -3.62 -0.94
N ARG A 118 -16.94 -4.14 -0.65
CA ARG A 118 -16.66 -4.88 0.60
C ARG A 118 -16.71 -3.98 1.85
N ALA A 119 -16.25 -2.74 1.74
CA ALA A 119 -16.35 -1.76 2.83
C ALA A 119 -17.82 -1.40 3.13
N GLN A 120 -18.67 -1.32 2.11
CA GLN A 120 -20.12 -1.11 2.27
C GLN A 120 -20.85 -2.34 2.82
N GLN A 121 -20.32 -3.55 2.61
CA GLN A 121 -20.90 -4.81 3.06
C GLN A 121 -20.44 -5.27 4.46
N SER A 122 -19.58 -4.52 5.15
CA SER A 122 -19.23 -4.81 6.55
C SER A 122 -20.08 -3.97 7.50
N PRO A 123 -21.29 -4.41 7.91
CA PRO A 123 -21.96 -3.80 9.04
C PRO A 123 -21.11 -4.09 10.29
N ALA A 124 -20.79 -3.02 11.03
CA ALA A 124 -20.15 -3.09 12.33
C ALA A 124 -20.82 -4.19 13.17
N SER A 125 -20.05 -5.23 13.50
CA SER A 125 -20.41 -6.26 14.46
C SER A 125 -19.66 -6.03 15.75
#